data_AF-A0A1Q9S2P0-F1
#
_entry.id   AF-A0A1Q9S2P0-F1
#
_cell.length_a   1.000
_cell.length_b   1.000
_cell.length_c   1.000
_cell.angle_alpha   90.00
_cell.angle_beta   90.00
_cell.angle_gamma   90.00
#
_symmetry.space_group_name_H-M   'P 1'
#
loop_
_entity.id
_entity.type
_entity.pdbx_description
1 polymer ?
#
loop_
_entity_poly.entity_id
_entity_poly.type
_entity_poly.pdbx_seq_one_letter_code
_entity_poly.pdbx_strand_id
1 'polypeptide(L)'
;MPGGTAVRGLAVLALANLVMVGVMTMAPVHLHHLGAGLGAIGLVVSLHVAGMFAPAPLSGYLTDRWGAVPTTALAGAVLVVSALLAAVGAGAPLVLGVALVLLGVGWNIGLVAGSALLTAGVPAADRPRREGWGEVAMGVAAGGGGAASGAVMSGGGYGLLASAGAAVAALVVAAAWQARVSGFRSAARPAPAPSPPRPRGPSAAPWSRARRGAGG
;
A
#
# COMPACT_ATOMS: atom_id res chain seq x y z
N MET A 1 2.41 17.68 -4.54
CA MET A 1 1.14 16.90 -4.50
C MET A 1 1.19 15.89 -3.34
N PRO A 2 0.98 16.31 -2.08
CA PRO A 2 1.06 15.42 -0.90
C PRO A 2 -0.05 14.35 -0.81
N GLY A 3 -1.16 14.52 -1.53
CA GLY A 3 -2.32 13.62 -1.44
C GLY A 3 -2.15 12.27 -2.13
N GLY A 4 -1.46 12.22 -3.28
CA GLY A 4 -1.36 10.99 -4.07
C GLY A 4 -0.56 9.86 -3.38
N THR A 5 0.51 10.22 -2.66
CA THR A 5 1.32 9.24 -1.91
C THR A 5 0.59 8.75 -0.67
N ALA A 6 -0.11 9.64 0.04
CA ALA A 6 -0.88 9.31 1.22
C ALA A 6 -2.04 8.34 0.90
N VAL A 7 -2.78 8.59 -0.19
CA VAL A 7 -3.86 7.70 -0.65
C VAL A 7 -3.32 6.31 -1.00
N ARG A 8 -2.13 6.23 -1.61
CA ARG A 8 -1.48 4.94 -1.88
C ARG A 8 -1.06 4.23 -0.60
N GLY A 9 -0.49 4.94 0.37
CA GLY A 9 -0.17 4.39 1.69
C GLY A 9 -1.41 3.79 2.35
N LEU A 10 -2.51 4.54 2.40
CA LEU A 10 -3.80 4.04 2.91
C LEU A 10 -4.29 2.80 2.16
N ALA A 11 -4.24 2.81 0.82
CA ALA A 11 -4.66 1.69 0.02
C ALA A 11 -3.81 0.44 0.28
N VAL A 12 -2.49 0.59 0.39
CA VAL A 12 -1.58 -0.53 0.69
C VAL A 12 -1.88 -1.12 2.07
N LEU A 13 -2.02 -0.27 3.09
CA LEU A 13 -2.37 -0.71 4.44
C LEU A 13 -3.71 -1.44 4.46
N ALA A 14 -4.75 -0.87 3.86
CA ALA A 14 -6.08 -1.47 3.81
C ALA A 14 -6.09 -2.80 3.04
N LEU A 15 -5.49 -2.85 1.84
CA LEU A 15 -5.48 -4.05 0.99
C LEU A 15 -4.64 -5.17 1.60
N ALA A 16 -3.46 -4.87 2.13
CA ALA A 16 -2.62 -5.87 2.79
C ALA A 16 -3.35 -6.45 4.02
N ASN A 17 -4.01 -5.60 4.81
CA ASN A 17 -4.77 -6.05 5.97
C ASN A 17 -6.03 -6.85 5.57
N LEU A 18 -6.70 -6.44 4.49
CA LEU A 18 -7.84 -7.17 3.93
C LEU A 18 -7.46 -8.60 3.53
N VAL A 19 -6.34 -8.76 2.81
CA VAL A 19 -5.87 -10.08 2.36
C VAL A 19 -5.43 -10.93 3.56
N MET A 20 -4.68 -10.34 4.49
CA MET A 20 -4.22 -11.03 5.70
C MET A 20 -5.40 -11.56 6.51
N VAL A 21 -6.33 -10.70 6.88
CA VAL A 21 -7.49 -11.09 7.69
C VAL A 21 -8.40 -12.03 6.90
N GLY A 22 -8.75 -11.69 5.66
CA GLY A 22 -9.66 -12.49 4.85
C GLY A 22 -9.19 -13.93 4.64
N VAL A 23 -7.90 -14.15 4.39
CA VAL A 23 -7.33 -15.51 4.18
C VAL A 23 -7.11 -16.24 5.51
N MET A 24 -6.68 -15.52 6.54
CA MET A 24 -6.33 -16.11 7.84
C MET A 24 -7.56 -16.48 8.68
N THR A 25 -8.67 -15.73 8.63
CA THR A 25 -9.85 -15.94 9.48
C THR A 25 -10.38 -17.37 9.43
N MET A 26 -10.44 -17.97 8.23
CA MET A 26 -10.97 -19.33 8.05
C MET A 26 -9.89 -20.41 8.00
N ALA A 27 -8.60 -20.05 8.07
CA ALA A 27 -7.51 -21.01 7.87
C ALA A 27 -7.37 -22.04 9.00
N PRO A 28 -7.46 -21.68 10.30
CA PRO A 28 -7.42 -22.67 11.39
C PRO A 28 -8.59 -23.66 11.32
N VAL A 29 -9.78 -23.18 10.99
CA VAL A 29 -10.99 -24.01 10.80
C VAL A 29 -10.78 -24.97 9.63
N HIS A 30 -10.25 -24.48 8.51
CA HIS A 30 -9.97 -25.30 7.34
C HIS A 30 -8.89 -26.35 7.61
N LEU A 31 -7.80 -26.00 8.31
CA LEU A 31 -6.79 -26.96 8.77
C LEU A 31 -7.37 -28.04 9.67
N HIS A 32 -8.30 -27.68 10.55
CA HIS A 32 -9.01 -28.64 11.38
C HIS A 32 -9.85 -29.62 10.54
N HIS A 33 -10.56 -29.13 9.51
CA HIS A 33 -11.31 -29.98 8.57
C HIS A 33 -10.39 -30.90 7.74
N LEU A 34 -9.15 -30.50 7.49
CA LEU A 34 -8.13 -31.37 6.89
C LEU A 34 -7.54 -32.42 7.86
N GLY A 35 -8.02 -32.45 9.11
CA GLY A 35 -7.58 -33.40 10.14
C GLY A 35 -6.35 -32.94 10.94
N ALA A 36 -5.92 -31.68 10.81
CA ALA A 36 -4.82 -31.17 11.64
C ALA A 36 -5.23 -31.11 13.11
N GLY A 37 -4.38 -31.67 13.99
CA GLY A 37 -4.57 -31.58 15.43
C GLY A 37 -4.34 -30.15 15.96
N LEU A 38 -4.93 -29.85 17.13
CA LEU A 38 -4.85 -28.51 17.75
C LEU A 38 -3.41 -28.02 17.97
N GLY A 39 -2.48 -28.93 18.30
CA GLY A 39 -1.06 -28.57 18.43
C GLY A 39 -0.42 -28.09 17.11
N ALA A 40 -0.76 -28.74 15.99
CA ALA A 40 -0.27 -28.33 14.68
C ALA A 40 -0.88 -27.00 14.23
N ILE A 41 -2.19 -26.82 14.46
CA ILE A 41 -2.88 -25.55 14.20
C ILE A 41 -2.25 -24.42 15.05
N GLY A 42 -2.03 -24.66 16.34
CA GLY A 42 -1.38 -23.71 17.24
C GLY A 42 0.04 -23.34 16.79
N LEU A 43 0.81 -24.31 16.30
CA LEU A 43 2.14 -24.07 15.74
C LEU A 43 2.07 -23.20 14.47
N VAL A 44 1.14 -23.49 13.55
CA VAL A 44 0.95 -22.71 12.33
C VAL A 44 0.55 -21.27 12.66
N VAL A 45 -0.39 -21.06 13.57
CA VAL A 45 -0.80 -19.73 14.03
C VAL A 45 0.38 -19.00 14.69
N SER A 46 1.17 -19.69 15.53
CA SER A 46 2.34 -19.09 16.17
C SER A 46 3.41 -18.68 15.15
N LEU A 47 3.70 -19.53 14.17
CA LEU A 47 4.64 -19.21 13.09
C LEU A 47 4.11 -18.09 12.18
N HIS A 48 2.80 -18.03 11.95
CA HIS A 48 2.18 -16.93 11.22
C HIS A 48 2.37 -15.60 11.96
N VAL A 49 2.06 -15.56 13.26
CA VAL A 49 2.28 -14.36 14.10
C VAL A 49 3.75 -14.00 14.16
N ALA A 50 4.65 -14.98 14.25
CA ALA A 50 6.09 -14.74 14.13
C ALA A 50 6.42 -14.10 12.76
N GLY A 51 5.86 -14.61 11.66
CA GLY A 51 5.99 -14.01 10.33
C GLY A 51 5.44 -12.59 10.23
N MET A 52 4.42 -12.23 11.03
CA MET A 52 3.87 -10.88 11.08
C MET A 52 4.79 -9.86 11.75
N PHE A 53 5.62 -10.26 12.73
CA PHE A 53 6.36 -9.30 13.57
C PHE A 53 7.87 -9.50 13.60
N ALA A 54 8.37 -10.73 13.51
CA ALA A 54 9.81 -11.02 13.48
C ALA A 54 10.58 -10.32 12.33
N PRO A 55 10.03 -10.18 11.10
CA PRO A 55 10.76 -9.52 10.02
C PRO A 55 10.72 -7.98 10.08
N ALA A 56 10.10 -7.36 11.09
CA ALA A 56 9.94 -5.90 11.16
C ALA A 56 11.27 -5.09 11.03
N PRO A 57 12.39 -5.50 11.66
CA PRO A 57 13.67 -4.80 11.45
C PRO A 57 14.16 -4.90 10.01
N LEU A 58 13.96 -6.06 9.38
CA LEU A 58 14.36 -6.30 8.00
C LEU A 58 13.49 -5.50 7.02
N SER A 59 12.17 -5.50 7.18
CA SER A 59 11.27 -4.72 6.33
C SER A 59 11.48 -3.21 6.48
N GLY A 60 11.81 -2.73 7.69
CA GLY A 60 12.28 -1.37 7.92
C GLY A 60 13.55 -1.06 7.11
N TYR A 61 14.59 -1.89 7.27
CA TYR A 61 15.83 -1.74 6.50
C TYR A 61 15.60 -1.74 4.98
N LEU A 62 14.76 -2.63 4.46
CA LEU A 62 14.42 -2.67 3.03
C LEU A 62 13.70 -1.39 2.58
N THR A 63 12.78 -0.88 3.39
CA THR A 63 12.05 0.37 3.12
C THR A 63 12.98 1.57 3.10
N ASP A 64 13.93 1.64 4.03
CA ASP A 64 14.92 2.72 4.07
C ASP A 64 15.92 2.63 2.92
N ARG A 65 16.34 1.41 2.57
CA ARG A 65 17.39 1.17 1.56
C ARG A 65 16.90 1.26 0.12
N TRP A 66 15.72 0.72 -0.18
CA TRP A 66 15.14 0.66 -1.54
C TRP A 66 14.04 1.70 -1.75
N GLY A 67 13.51 2.29 -0.68
CA GLY A 67 12.38 3.20 -0.71
C GLY A 67 11.04 2.45 -0.62
N ALA A 68 10.00 3.18 -0.19
CA ALA A 68 8.70 2.58 0.10
C ALA A 68 7.98 2.00 -1.14
N VAL A 69 8.18 2.57 -2.34
CA VAL A 69 7.50 2.08 -3.55
C VAL A 69 8.02 0.70 -4.01
N PRO A 70 9.34 0.46 -4.17
CA PRO A 70 9.85 -0.89 -4.43
C PRO A 70 9.48 -1.90 -3.35
N THR A 71 9.53 -1.51 -2.07
CA THR A 71 9.16 -2.40 -0.97
C THR A 71 7.67 -2.76 -0.99
N THR A 72 6.79 -1.83 -1.39
CA THR A 72 5.37 -2.12 -1.62
C THR A 72 5.16 -3.17 -2.72
N ALA A 73 5.94 -3.11 -3.81
CA ALA A 73 5.87 -4.11 -4.88
C ALA A 73 6.29 -5.49 -4.37
N LEU A 74 7.33 -5.56 -3.54
CA LEU A 74 7.75 -6.81 -2.90
C LEU A 74 6.66 -7.36 -1.98
N ALA A 75 6.06 -6.51 -1.14
CA ALA A 75 4.93 -6.91 -0.28
C ALA A 75 3.80 -7.54 -1.10
N GLY A 76 3.36 -6.84 -2.16
CA GLY A 76 2.32 -7.33 -3.05
C GLY A 76 2.69 -8.67 -3.70
N ALA A 77 3.93 -8.84 -4.16
CA ALA A 77 4.38 -10.11 -4.74
C ALA A 77 4.35 -11.27 -3.72
N VAL A 78 4.83 -11.04 -2.50
CA VAL A 78 4.80 -12.05 -1.43
C VAL A 78 3.36 -12.39 -1.04
N LEU A 79 2.47 -11.40 -0.96
CA LEU A 79 1.05 -11.61 -0.68
C LEU A 79 0.35 -12.40 -1.80
N VAL A 80 0.65 -12.12 -3.07
CA VAL A 80 0.10 -12.90 -4.20
C VAL A 80 0.61 -14.34 -4.15
N VAL A 81 1.92 -14.55 -3.99
CA VAL A 81 2.51 -15.89 -3.95
C VAL A 81 1.96 -16.69 -2.78
N SER A 82 1.88 -16.10 -1.58
CA SER A 82 1.32 -16.77 -0.41
C SER A 82 -0.15 -17.13 -0.59
N ALA A 83 -0.98 -16.22 -1.12
CA ALA A 83 -2.40 -16.49 -1.36
C ALA A 83 -2.62 -17.56 -2.45
N LEU A 84 -1.83 -17.55 -3.52
CA LEU A 84 -1.87 -18.61 -4.54
C LEU A 84 -1.41 -19.95 -3.96
N LEU A 85 -0.35 -19.96 -3.14
CA LEU A 85 0.12 -21.16 -2.47
C LEU A 85 -0.92 -21.69 -1.49
N ALA A 86 -1.65 -20.82 -0.80
CA ALA A 86 -2.76 -21.20 0.06
C ALA A 86 -3.94 -21.79 -0.74
N ALA A 87 -4.21 -21.28 -1.94
CA ALA A 87 -5.24 -21.82 -2.82
C ALA A 87 -4.88 -23.22 -3.36
N VAL A 88 -3.65 -23.40 -3.85
CA VAL A 88 -3.15 -24.70 -4.33
C VAL A 88 -2.97 -25.69 -3.17
N GLY A 89 -2.52 -25.19 -2.03
CA GLY A 89 -2.32 -25.94 -0.79
C GLY A 89 -3.58 -26.21 0.02
N ALA A 90 -4.76 -25.86 -0.49
CA ALA A 90 -6.02 -26.02 0.25
C ALA A 90 -6.30 -27.47 0.69
N GLY A 91 -5.72 -28.48 0.04
CA GLY A 91 -5.82 -29.88 0.46
C GLY A 91 -4.65 -30.41 1.29
N ALA A 92 -3.61 -29.59 1.53
CA ALA A 92 -2.34 -30.04 2.09
C ALA A 92 -1.94 -29.18 3.30
N PRO A 93 -2.14 -29.66 4.55
CA PRO A 93 -1.93 -28.86 5.76
C PRO A 93 -0.56 -28.20 5.87
N LEU A 94 0.51 -28.90 5.45
CA LEU A 94 1.87 -28.35 5.47
C LEU A 94 2.05 -27.20 4.47
N VAL A 95 1.53 -27.35 3.25
CA VAL A 95 1.62 -26.31 2.21
C VAL A 95 0.82 -25.08 2.64
N LEU A 96 -0.37 -25.30 3.20
CA LEU A 96 -1.19 -24.22 3.76
C LEU A 96 -0.48 -23.54 4.92
N GLY A 97 0.15 -24.28 5.84
CA GLY A 97 0.95 -23.72 6.93
C GLY A 97 2.07 -22.79 6.43
N VAL A 98 2.86 -23.24 5.45
CA VAL A 98 3.92 -22.41 4.83
C VAL A 98 3.32 -21.17 4.17
N ALA A 99 2.21 -21.33 3.45
CA ALA A 99 1.52 -20.21 2.80
C ALA A 99 1.07 -19.15 3.81
N LEU A 100 0.53 -19.56 4.96
CA LEU A 100 0.12 -18.64 6.03
C LEU A 100 1.30 -17.92 6.66
N VAL A 101 2.44 -18.57 6.87
CA VAL A 101 3.65 -17.88 7.36
C VAL A 101 4.11 -16.82 6.36
N LEU A 102 4.17 -17.16 5.06
CA LEU A 102 4.52 -16.20 4.01
C LEU A 102 3.52 -15.05 3.90
N LEU A 103 2.22 -15.32 4.13
CA LEU A 103 1.18 -14.30 4.19
C LEU A 103 1.47 -13.27 5.29
N GLY A 104 1.87 -13.73 6.48
CA GLY A 104 2.29 -12.87 7.59
C GLY A 104 3.50 -12.00 7.24
N VAL A 105 4.50 -12.58 6.58
CA VAL A 105 5.69 -11.85 6.10
C VAL A 105 5.31 -10.78 5.07
N GLY A 106 4.48 -11.13 4.08
CA GLY A 106 4.00 -10.18 3.07
C GLY A 106 3.20 -9.02 3.68
N TRP A 107 2.37 -9.31 4.68
CA TRP A 107 1.64 -8.30 5.43
C TRP A 107 2.59 -7.36 6.19
N ASN A 108 3.63 -7.89 6.86
CA ASN A 108 4.61 -7.06 7.56
C ASN A 108 5.33 -6.08 6.62
N ILE A 109 5.81 -6.57 5.49
CA ILE A 109 6.48 -5.73 4.48
C ILE A 109 5.52 -4.65 3.96
N GLY A 110 4.24 -5.01 3.75
CA GLY A 110 3.19 -4.10 3.33
C GLY A 110 2.84 -3.04 4.37
N LEU A 111 2.78 -3.42 5.65
CA LEU A 111 2.54 -2.53 6.78
C LEU A 111 3.63 -1.45 6.84
N VAL A 112 4.89 -1.85 6.87
CA VAL A 112 6.02 -0.92 6.99
C VAL A 112 6.12 0.00 5.76
N ALA A 113 6.01 -0.55 4.55
CA ALA A 113 6.05 0.26 3.33
C ALA A 113 4.84 1.20 3.21
N GLY A 114 3.65 0.72 3.60
CA GLY A 114 2.41 1.49 3.59
C GLY A 114 2.44 2.68 4.56
N SER A 115 2.89 2.46 5.79
CA SER A 115 3.09 3.54 6.79
C SER A 115 4.15 4.55 6.34
N ALA A 116 5.24 4.09 5.71
CA ALA A 116 6.24 4.99 5.12
C ALA A 116 5.66 5.86 3.99
N LEU A 117 4.80 5.31 3.13
CA LEU A 117 4.08 6.08 2.11
C LEU A 117 3.07 7.06 2.72
N LEU A 118 2.37 6.63 3.76
CA LEU A 118 1.32 7.41 4.43
C LEU A 118 1.88 8.67 5.11
N THR A 119 3.04 8.53 5.74
CA THR A 119 3.74 9.59 6.48
C THR A 119 4.79 10.33 5.64
N ALA A 120 4.92 9.99 4.36
CA ALA A 120 5.84 10.67 3.45
C ALA A 120 5.53 12.17 3.34
N GLY A 121 6.54 13.00 3.62
CA GLY A 121 6.42 14.47 3.55
C GLY A 121 5.56 15.08 4.67
N VAL A 122 5.34 14.35 5.76
CA VAL A 122 4.56 14.79 6.92
C VAL A 122 5.50 15.19 8.07
N PRO A 123 5.34 16.38 8.66
CA PRO A 123 6.05 16.78 9.86
C PRO A 123 5.86 15.75 10.98
N ALA A 124 6.89 15.50 11.78
CA ALA A 124 6.86 14.45 12.81
C ALA A 124 5.66 14.60 13.77
N ALA A 125 5.27 15.83 14.13
CA ALA A 125 4.13 16.13 14.99
C ALA A 125 2.78 15.67 14.41
N ASP A 126 2.64 15.61 13.08
CA ASP A 126 1.39 15.25 12.40
C ASP A 126 1.33 13.77 11.98
N ARG A 127 2.46 13.04 12.08
CA ARG A 127 2.53 11.62 11.70
C ARG A 127 1.57 10.73 12.50
N PRO A 128 1.42 10.88 13.84
CA PRO A 128 0.47 10.06 14.60
C PRO A 128 -0.97 10.21 14.09
N ARG A 129 -1.37 11.43 13.73
CA ARG A 129 -2.70 11.68 13.15
C ARG A 129 -2.87 10.98 11.81
N ARG A 130 -1.81 10.87 11.00
CA ARG A 130 -1.85 10.13 9.73
C ARG A 130 -1.89 8.63 9.94
N GLU A 131 -1.07 8.08 10.82
CA GLU A 131 -1.11 6.65 11.18
C GLU A 131 -2.49 6.26 11.72
N GLY A 132 -3.15 7.14 12.47
CA GLY A 132 -4.54 6.92 12.90
C GLY A 132 -5.53 6.67 11.75
N TRP A 133 -5.37 7.35 10.60
CA TRP A 133 -6.17 7.04 9.40
C TRP A 133 -5.82 5.68 8.80
N GLY A 134 -4.53 5.30 8.87
CA GLY A 134 -4.06 3.96 8.50
C GLY A 134 -4.73 2.88 9.33
N GLU A 135 -4.71 3.02 10.66
CA GLU A 135 -5.36 2.09 11.60
C GLU A 135 -6.86 1.97 11.34
N VAL A 136 -7.56 3.08 11.12
CA VAL A 136 -9.00 3.05 10.78
C VAL A 136 -9.23 2.29 9.47
N ALA A 137 -8.43 2.56 8.43
CA ALA A 137 -8.54 1.88 7.14
C ALA A 137 -8.26 0.37 7.27
N MET A 138 -7.26 -0.01 8.06
CA MET A 138 -6.95 -1.39 8.38
C MET A 138 -8.10 -2.06 9.15
N GLY A 139 -8.68 -1.38 10.15
CA GLY A 139 -9.81 -1.89 10.92
C GLY A 139 -11.06 -2.13 10.06
N VAL A 140 -11.40 -1.20 9.17
CA VAL A 140 -12.51 -1.36 8.21
C VAL A 140 -12.24 -2.53 7.26
N ALA A 141 -11.01 -2.63 6.74
CA ALA A 141 -10.59 -3.74 5.88
C ALA A 141 -10.65 -5.09 6.61
N ALA A 142 -10.21 -5.14 7.88
CA ALA A 142 -10.28 -6.35 8.71
C ALA A 142 -11.72 -6.79 8.97
N GLY A 143 -12.59 -5.85 9.37
CA GLY A 143 -14.00 -6.14 9.61
C GLY A 143 -14.71 -6.64 8.35
N GLY A 144 -14.49 -5.97 7.22
CA GLY A 144 -15.05 -6.38 5.93
C GLY A 144 -14.49 -7.72 5.44
N GLY A 145 -13.18 -7.92 5.52
CA GLY A 145 -12.49 -9.15 5.13
C GLY A 145 -12.92 -10.35 5.97
N GLY A 146 -12.98 -10.20 7.28
CA GLY A 146 -13.44 -11.23 8.20
C GLY A 146 -14.88 -11.64 7.92
N ALA A 147 -15.79 -10.67 7.77
CA ALA A 147 -17.19 -10.95 7.45
C ALA A 147 -17.36 -11.63 6.07
N ALA A 148 -16.66 -11.13 5.04
CA ALA A 148 -16.71 -11.71 3.70
C ALA A 148 -16.08 -13.11 3.64
N SER A 149 -15.04 -13.38 4.45
CA SER A 149 -14.33 -14.66 4.41
C SER A 149 -15.25 -15.85 4.69
N GLY A 150 -16.18 -15.73 5.65
CA GLY A 150 -17.14 -16.77 5.97
C GLY A 150 -18.15 -17.03 4.86
N ALA A 151 -18.64 -15.96 4.22
CA ALA A 151 -19.58 -16.07 3.10
C ALA A 151 -18.93 -16.71 1.86
N VAL A 152 -17.68 -16.37 1.56
CA VAL A 152 -16.93 -16.99 0.46
C VAL A 152 -16.60 -18.45 0.79
N MET A 153 -16.21 -18.73 2.03
CA MET A 153 -15.93 -20.09 2.50
C MET A 153 -17.14 -21.01 2.35
N SER A 154 -18.32 -20.56 2.77
CA SER A 154 -19.53 -21.39 2.73
C SER A 154 -20.00 -21.72 1.31
N GLY A 155 -19.77 -20.81 0.35
CA GLY A 155 -20.19 -21.00 -1.04
C GLY A 155 -19.17 -21.68 -1.96
N GLY A 156 -17.87 -21.51 -1.71
CA GLY A 156 -16.82 -21.98 -2.65
C GLY A 156 -15.55 -22.52 -2.01
N GLY A 157 -15.51 -22.67 -0.68
CA GLY A 157 -14.39 -23.27 0.05
C GLY A 157 -13.11 -22.43 0.10
N TYR A 158 -12.07 -23.01 0.70
CA TYR A 158 -10.82 -22.31 0.99
C TYR A 158 -10.02 -21.93 -0.26
N GLY A 159 -10.05 -22.76 -1.31
CA GLY A 159 -9.38 -22.45 -2.58
C GLY A 159 -9.91 -21.18 -3.24
N LEU A 160 -11.24 -20.99 -3.24
CA LEU A 160 -11.87 -19.76 -3.75
C LEU A 160 -11.52 -18.55 -2.88
N LEU A 161 -11.60 -18.71 -1.56
CA LEU A 161 -11.22 -17.66 -0.61
C LEU A 161 -9.78 -17.17 -0.83
N ALA A 162 -8.84 -18.11 -0.93
CA ALA A 162 -7.42 -17.80 -1.10
C ALA A 162 -7.12 -17.21 -2.49
N SER A 163 -7.77 -17.69 -3.55
CA SER A 163 -7.63 -17.11 -4.90
C SER A 163 -8.22 -15.70 -5.00
N ALA A 164 -9.34 -15.43 -4.33
CA ALA A 164 -9.87 -14.07 -4.19
C ALA A 164 -8.88 -13.16 -3.43
N GLY A 165 -8.26 -13.68 -2.37
CA GLY A 165 -7.16 -13.00 -1.66
C GLY A 165 -5.98 -12.67 -2.58
N ALA A 166 -5.59 -13.59 -3.46
CA ALA A 166 -4.53 -13.36 -4.45
C ALA A 166 -4.90 -12.24 -5.45
N ALA A 167 -6.16 -12.20 -5.90
CA ALA A 167 -6.65 -11.15 -6.79
C ALA A 167 -6.61 -9.76 -6.11
N VAL A 168 -7.01 -9.69 -4.83
CA VAL A 168 -6.89 -8.45 -4.04
C VAL A 168 -5.42 -8.08 -3.81
N ALA A 169 -4.54 -9.05 -3.52
CA ALA A 169 -3.11 -8.81 -3.35
C ALA A 169 -2.44 -8.25 -4.63
N ALA A 170 -2.92 -8.64 -5.82
CA ALA A 170 -2.45 -8.07 -7.08
C ALA A 170 -2.72 -6.56 -7.19
N LEU A 171 -3.74 -6.04 -6.49
CA LEU A 171 -3.99 -4.58 -6.42
C LEU A 171 -2.89 -3.84 -5.65
N VAL A 172 -2.23 -4.49 -4.69
CA VAL A 172 -1.06 -3.92 -3.99
C VAL A 172 0.11 -3.76 -4.96
N VAL A 173 0.34 -4.75 -5.82
CA VAL A 173 1.34 -4.68 -6.90
C VAL A 173 1.00 -3.57 -7.88
N ALA A 174 -0.28 -3.46 -8.29
CA ALA A 174 -0.75 -2.41 -9.18
C ALA A 174 -0.55 -1.00 -8.57
N ALA A 175 -0.81 -0.82 -7.27
CA ALA A 175 -0.58 0.44 -6.57
C ALA A 175 0.90 0.86 -6.61
N ALA A 176 1.82 -0.11 -6.43
CA ALA A 176 3.26 0.13 -6.57
C ALA A 176 3.66 0.48 -8.01
N TRP A 177 3.06 -0.20 -9.00
CA TRP A 177 3.35 0.04 -10.42
C TRP A 177 2.89 1.42 -10.89
N GLN A 178 1.68 1.83 -10.49
CA GLN A 178 1.13 3.17 -10.73
C GLN A 178 2.04 4.27 -10.13
N ALA A 179 2.65 4.00 -8.98
CA ALA A 179 3.58 4.94 -8.37
C ALA A 179 4.85 5.13 -9.22
N ARG A 180 5.42 4.05 -9.76
CA ARG A 180 6.61 4.12 -10.64
C ARG A 180 6.34 4.90 -11.93
N VAL A 181 5.21 4.64 -12.62
CA VAL A 181 4.88 5.33 -13.87
C VAL A 181 4.56 6.82 -13.67
N SER A 182 3.98 7.18 -12.52
CA SER A 182 3.70 8.59 -12.19
C SER A 182 4.96 9.41 -11.88
N GLY A 183 6.01 8.78 -11.36
CA GLY A 183 7.33 9.41 -11.15
C GLY A 183 7.99 9.80 -12.48
N PHE A 184 7.90 8.92 -13.49
CA PHE A 184 8.44 9.17 -14.84
C PHE A 184 7.76 10.36 -15.55
N ARG A 185 6.44 10.52 -15.41
CA ARG A 185 5.70 11.62 -16.06
C ARG A 185 6.02 13.00 -15.48
N SER A 186 6.41 13.08 -14.21
CA SER A 186 6.81 14.35 -13.57
C SER A 186 8.19 14.83 -14.04
N ALA A 187 9.09 13.91 -14.38
CA ALA A 187 10.41 14.25 -14.92
C ALA A 187 10.37 14.73 -16.39
N ALA A 188 9.32 14.35 -17.14
CA ALA A 188 9.20 14.63 -18.57
C ALA A 188 8.51 15.97 -18.93
N ARG A 189 8.07 16.77 -17.94
CA ARG A 189 7.55 18.13 -18.19
C ARG A 189 8.65 19.17 -17.90
N PRO A 190 9.45 19.60 -18.89
CA PRO A 190 10.22 20.82 -18.74
C PRO A 190 9.24 21.98 -18.51
N ALA A 191 9.53 22.82 -17.52
CA ALA A 191 8.78 24.05 -17.30
C ALA A 191 8.85 24.91 -18.59
N PRO A 192 7.73 25.51 -19.05
CA PRO A 192 7.81 26.47 -20.14
C PRO A 192 8.78 27.58 -19.72
N ALA A 193 9.75 27.87 -20.59
CA ALA A 193 10.77 28.88 -20.34
C ALA A 193 10.08 30.21 -19.95
N PRO A 194 10.61 30.95 -18.96
CA PRO A 194 10.08 32.26 -18.62
C PRO A 194 10.06 33.13 -19.88
N SER A 195 8.89 33.66 -20.21
CA SER A 195 8.74 34.58 -21.34
C SER A 195 9.72 35.74 -21.16
N PRO A 196 10.48 36.12 -22.20
CA PRO A 196 11.47 37.18 -22.10
C PRO A 196 10.81 38.46 -21.57
N PRO A 197 11.52 39.25 -20.73
CA PRO A 197 10.99 40.49 -20.24
C PRO A 197 10.58 41.36 -21.43
N ARG A 198 9.32 41.81 -21.45
CA ARG A 198 8.83 42.71 -22.48
C ARG A 198 9.76 43.92 -22.53
N PRO A 199 10.24 44.35 -23.71
CA PRO A 199 11.05 45.55 -23.82
C PRO A 199 10.27 46.70 -23.19
N ARG A 200 10.88 47.36 -22.20
CA ARG A 200 10.35 48.61 -21.66
C ARG A 200 10.29 49.59 -22.83
N GLY A 201 9.08 49.88 -23.31
CA GLY A 201 8.88 50.93 -24.30
C GLY A 201 9.50 52.24 -23.80
N PRO A 202 10.00 53.10 -24.71
CA PRO A 202 10.67 54.34 -24.32
C PRO A 202 9.77 55.12 -23.36
N SER A 203 10.33 55.52 -22.20
CA SER A 203 9.62 56.38 -21.27
C SER A 203 9.27 57.67 -22.01
N ALA A 204 7.98 57.97 -22.10
CA ALA A 204 7.51 59.22 -22.66
C ALA A 204 8.15 60.36 -21.85
N ALA A 205 9.08 61.08 -22.47
CA ALA A 205 9.81 62.15 -21.84
C ALA A 205 8.82 63.27 -21.42
N PRO A 206 8.98 63.86 -20.22
CA PRO A 206 7.99 64.76 -19.60
C PRO A 206 7.81 66.13 -20.29
N TRP A 207 8.58 66.44 -21.33
CA TRP A 207 8.66 67.79 -21.91
C TRP A 207 7.54 68.15 -22.91
N SER A 208 6.63 67.22 -23.25
CA SER A 208 5.54 67.50 -24.20
C SER A 208 4.33 68.23 -23.61
N ARG A 209 4.28 68.46 -22.30
CA ARG A 209 3.20 69.22 -21.62
C ARG A 209 3.49 70.71 -21.42
N ALA A 210 4.71 71.20 -21.67
CA ALA A 210 5.04 72.61 -21.45
C ALA A 210 4.71 73.54 -22.62
N ARG A 211 4.30 73.02 -23.79
CA ARG A 211 4.03 73.85 -25.00
C ARG A 211 2.54 74.10 -25.30
N ARG A 212 1.59 73.70 -24.44
CA ARG A 212 0.14 73.90 -24.65
C ARG A 212 -0.51 74.88 -23.65
N GLY A 213 0.25 75.81 -23.09
CA GLY A 213 -0.25 76.80 -22.13
C GLY A 213 -0.02 78.27 -22.50
N ALA A 214 0.54 78.56 -23.68
CA ALA A 214 0.81 79.92 -24.14
C ALA A 214 0.11 80.14 -25.50
N GLY A 215 -1.17 80.46 -25.46
CA GLY A 215 -2.00 80.69 -26.64
C GLY A 215 -3.47 80.57 -26.29
N GLY A 216 -4.01 81.59 -25.63
CA GLY A 216 -5.40 81.71 -25.20
C GLY A 216 -5.57 82.91 -24.28
#